data_AF-A0A1Y1LQK3-F1
#
_entry.id   AF-A0A1Y1LQK3-F1
#
_cell.length_a   1.000
_cell.length_b   1.000
_cell.length_c   1.000
_cell.angle_alpha   90.00
_cell.angle_beta   90.00
_cell.angle_gamma   90.00
#
_symmetry.space_group_name_H-M   'P 1'
#
loop_
_entity.id
_entity.type
_entity.pdbx_description
1 polymer ?
#
loop_
_entity_poly.entity_id
_entity_poly.type
_entity_poly.pdbx_seq_one_letter_code
_entity_poly.pdbx_strand_id
1 'polypeptide(L)'
;AWMTTKIFIEWFHQSFIPQVRRHLRSHNLPEKALLIIDNASSHGTVKELTSEDGRFTTLFLPPNCTALLQPMDQNAIRLAKLFYRKSLLAHILSSNENSIVTLLKTRNLKDAVCLL
;
A
#
# COMPACT_ATOMS: atom_id res chain seq x y z
N ALA A 1 -1.37 -3.34 14.93
CA ALA A 1 -0.33 -2.30 14.98
C ALA A 1 -0.78 -1.13 14.11
N TRP A 2 -0.55 0.11 14.54
CA TRP A 2 -0.96 1.32 13.81
C TRP A 2 0.26 1.97 13.17
N MET A 3 0.07 2.67 12.05
CA MET A 3 1.14 3.39 11.39
C MET A 3 1.56 4.61 12.23
N THR A 4 2.86 4.85 12.37
CA THR A 4 3.40 6.03 13.05
C THR A 4 4.33 6.79 12.11
N THR A 5 4.57 8.06 12.41
CA THR A 5 5.52 8.92 11.67
C THR A 5 6.89 8.29 11.53
N LYS A 6 7.40 7.69 12.62
CA LYS A 6 8.68 6.98 12.60
C LYS A 6 8.68 5.82 11.61
N ILE A 7 7.65 4.96 11.67
CA ILE A 7 7.54 3.79 10.77
C ILE A 7 7.40 4.25 9.31
N PHE A 8 6.67 5.34 9.06
CA PHE A 8 6.48 5.86 7.70
C PHE A 8 7.79 6.42 7.11
N ILE A 9 8.53 7.21 7.88
CA ILE A 9 9.83 7.75 7.45
C ILE A 9 10.82 6.60 7.22
N GLU A 10 10.89 5.61 8.11
CA GLU A 10 11.74 4.42 7.94
C GLU A 10 11.37 3.66 6.66
N TRP A 11 10.08 3.41 6.43
CA TRP A 11 9.61 2.79 5.19
C TRP A 11 9.98 3.59 3.95
N PHE A 12 9.84 4.92 3.97
CA PHE A 12 10.14 5.78 2.83
C PHE A 12 11.62 5.65 2.42
N HIS A 13 12.54 5.77 3.39
CA HIS A 13 13.98 5.72 3.12
C HIS A 13 14.52 4.31 2.86
N GLN A 14 14.06 3.33 3.64
CA GLN A 14 14.63 1.98 3.61
C GLN A 14 13.94 1.04 2.63
N SER A 15 12.69 1.32 2.25
CA SER A 15 11.91 0.46 1.34
C SER A 15 11.51 1.17 0.05
N PHE A 16 10.79 2.30 0.14
CA PHE A 16 10.25 2.97 -1.05
C PHE A 16 11.36 3.43 -2.00
N ILE A 17 12.33 4.23 -1.52
CA ILE A 17 13.41 4.76 -2.37
C ILE A 17 14.19 3.62 -3.06
N PRO A 18 14.72 2.59 -2.35
CA PRO A 18 15.47 1.51 -3.00
C PRO A 18 14.66 0.73 -4.04
N GLN A 19 13.38 0.46 -3.76
CA GLN A 19 12.52 -0.30 -4.68
C GLN A 19 12.18 0.49 -5.94
N VAL A 20 11.78 1.76 -5.79
CA VAL A 20 11.46 2.63 -6.93
C VAL A 20 12.70 2.88 -7.76
N ARG A 21 13.86 3.13 -7.13
CA ARG A 21 15.14 3.27 -7.83
C ARG A 21 15.47 2.03 -8.68
N ARG A 22 15.31 0.83 -8.11
CA ARG A 22 15.52 -0.42 -8.85
C ARG A 22 14.58 -0.54 -10.04
N HIS A 23 13.30 -0.21 -9.86
CA HIS A 23 12.30 -0.23 -10.94
C HIS A 23 12.63 0.76 -12.06
N LEU A 24 13.02 1.99 -11.71
CA LEU A 24 13.39 3.02 -12.70
C LEU A 24 14.62 2.59 -13.50
N ARG A 25 15.65 2.06 -12.82
CA ARG A 25 16.84 1.49 -13.48
C ARG A 25 16.50 0.37 -14.45
N SER A 26 15.64 -0.57 -14.05
CA SER A 26 15.27 -1.71 -14.92
C SER A 26 14.49 -1.27 -16.17
N HIS A 27 13.90 -0.09 -16.17
CA HIS A 27 13.20 0.49 -17.31
C HIS A 27 14.01 1.59 -18.01
N ASN A 28 15.29 1.76 -17.67
CA ASN A 28 16.16 2.80 -18.19
C ASN A 28 15.57 4.23 -18.05
N LEU A 29 14.89 4.49 -16.93
CA LEU A 29 14.28 5.77 -16.59
C LEU A 29 15.16 6.57 -15.63
N PRO A 30 15.07 7.91 -15.63
CA PRO A 30 15.75 8.74 -14.63
C PRO A 30 15.36 8.33 -13.20
N GLU A 31 16.34 8.22 -12.30
CA GLU A 31 16.13 7.89 -10.89
C GLU A 31 15.57 9.08 -10.09
N LYS A 32 14.37 9.53 -10.46
CA LYS A 32 13.64 10.63 -9.81
C LYS A 32 12.18 10.24 -9.67
N ALA A 33 11.60 10.45 -8.50
CA ALA A 33 10.19 10.13 -8.24
C ALA A 33 9.54 11.11 -7.26
N LEU A 34 8.26 11.37 -7.48
CA LEU A 34 7.39 12.10 -6.57
C LEU A 34 6.35 11.13 -6.01
N LEU A 35 6.34 10.94 -4.69
CA LEU A 35 5.33 10.15 -4.01
C LEU A 35 4.16 11.04 -3.57
N ILE A 36 3.00 10.82 -4.16
CA ILE A 36 1.77 11.56 -3.83
C ILE A 36 1.03 10.83 -2.72
N ILE A 37 0.84 11.47 -1.57
CA ILE A 37 0.22 10.89 -0.36
C ILE A 37 -0.85 11.83 0.20
N ASP A 38 -1.75 11.28 1.02
CA ASP A 38 -2.84 12.01 1.67
C ASP A 38 -2.30 12.83 2.85
N ASN A 39 -3.10 13.74 3.40
CA ASN A 39 -2.66 14.58 4.51
C ASN A 39 -2.91 13.91 5.89
N ALA A 40 -2.39 12.69 6.08
CA ALA A 40 -2.47 12.00 7.37
C ALA A 40 -1.37 12.47 8.33
N SER A 41 -1.72 12.66 9.61
CA SER A 41 -0.78 13.10 10.65
C SER A 41 0.39 12.14 10.87
N SER A 42 0.24 10.88 10.49
CA SER A 42 1.25 9.83 10.61
C SER A 42 2.36 9.88 9.55
N HIS A 43 2.34 10.79 8.59
CA HIS A 43 3.31 10.77 7.48
C HIS A 43 4.59 11.56 7.78
N GLY A 44 4.52 12.57 8.65
CA GLY A 44 5.64 13.49 8.90
C GLY A 44 5.68 14.65 7.90
N THR A 45 6.84 15.27 7.74
CA THR A 45 7.02 16.46 6.90
C THR A 45 7.67 16.13 5.54
N VAL A 46 7.49 17.00 4.54
CA VAL A 46 8.17 16.86 3.22
C VAL A 46 9.69 16.80 3.38
N LYS A 47 10.25 17.56 4.34
CA LYS A 47 11.70 17.58 4.61
C LYS A 47 12.21 16.22 5.06
N GLU A 48 11.46 15.53 5.93
CA GLU A 48 11.79 14.17 6.39
C GLU A 48 11.59 13.13 5.29
N LEU A 49 10.68 13.41 4.34
CA LEU A 49 10.33 12.55 3.22
C LEU A 49 10.95 13.03 1.89
N THR A 50 12.19 13.50 1.96
CA THR A 50 13.00 13.86 0.79
C THR A 50 14.36 13.19 0.90
N SER A 51 14.83 12.59 -0.19
CA SER A 51 16.18 12.00 -0.24
C SER A 51 17.26 13.08 -0.13
N GLU A 52 18.44 12.71 0.33
CA GLU A 52 19.58 13.63 0.47
C GLU A 52 19.93 14.35 -0.85
N ASP A 53 19.79 13.66 -1.98
CA ASP A 53 20.02 14.21 -3.32
C ASP A 53 18.79 14.93 -3.94
N GLY A 54 17.68 15.02 -3.19
CA GLY A 54 16.44 15.67 -3.62
C GLY A 54 15.71 15.00 -4.79
N ARG A 55 16.16 13.83 -5.25
CA ARG A 55 15.56 13.15 -6.41
C ARG A 55 14.29 12.38 -6.06
N PHE A 56 14.11 12.02 -4.80
CA PHE A 56 12.91 11.35 -4.30
C PHE A 56 12.28 12.24 -3.26
N THR A 57 11.03 12.65 -3.46
CA THR A 57 10.33 13.55 -2.55
C THR A 57 8.84 13.24 -2.52
N THR A 58 8.10 13.90 -1.64
CA THR A 58 6.66 13.72 -1.46
C THR A 58 5.87 14.96 -1.81
N LEU A 59 4.63 14.73 -2.23
CA LEU A 59 3.60 15.76 -2.37
C LEU A 59 2.39 15.34 -1.54
N PHE A 60 1.96 16.22 -0.64
CA PHE A 60 0.75 16.03 0.14
C PHE A 60 -0.46 16.58 -0.60
N LEU A 61 -1.50 15.76 -0.73
CA LEU A 61 -2.77 16.20 -1.28
C LEU A 61 -3.47 17.16 -0.32
N PRO A 62 -4.29 18.10 -0.84
CA PRO A 62 -5.13 18.93 -0.01
C PRO A 62 -6.04 18.09 0.90
N PRO A 63 -6.36 18.57 2.10
CA PRO A 63 -7.30 17.89 2.98
C PRO A 63 -8.67 17.71 2.31
N ASN A 64 -9.35 16.61 2.65
CA ASN A 64 -10.68 16.25 2.14
C ASN A 64 -10.78 15.99 0.62
N CYS A 65 -9.67 15.90 -0.11
CA CYS A 65 -9.67 15.55 -1.53
C CYS A 65 -9.28 14.09 -1.82
N THR A 66 -8.97 13.30 -0.80
CA THR A 66 -8.41 11.94 -0.95
C THR A 66 -9.30 11.03 -1.78
N ALA A 67 -10.60 10.97 -1.48
CA ALA A 67 -11.54 10.11 -2.22
C ALA A 67 -11.62 10.46 -3.72
N LEU A 68 -11.41 11.73 -4.08
CA LEU A 68 -11.46 12.18 -5.47
C LEU A 68 -10.11 12.05 -6.18
N LEU A 69 -9.00 12.32 -5.49
CA LEU A 69 -7.69 12.46 -6.12
C LEU A 69 -6.78 11.25 -5.92
N GLN A 70 -6.96 10.46 -4.87
CA GLN A 70 -6.10 9.31 -4.63
C GLN A 70 -6.51 8.09 -5.46
N PRO A 71 -5.61 7.59 -6.32
CA PRO A 71 -5.88 6.37 -7.08
C PRO A 71 -6.16 5.16 -6.18
N MET A 72 -5.55 5.13 -4.99
CA MET A 72 -5.75 4.06 -4.01
C MET A 72 -7.22 3.97 -3.57
N ASP A 73 -7.82 5.11 -3.22
CA ASP A 73 -9.22 5.19 -2.79
C ASP A 73 -10.20 5.06 -3.96
N GLN A 74 -9.86 5.59 -5.13
CA GLN A 74 -10.73 5.51 -6.30
C GLN A 74 -10.99 4.07 -6.75
N ASN A 75 -9.94 3.25 -6.86
CA ASN A 75 -10.09 1.92 -7.46
C ASN A 75 -9.22 0.83 -6.87
N ALA A 76 -7.97 1.10 -6.47
CA ALA A 76 -7.06 0.03 -6.07
C ALA A 76 -7.59 -0.75 -4.86
N ILE A 77 -8.02 -0.05 -3.80
CA ILE A 77 -8.58 -0.67 -2.59
C ILE A 77 -9.89 -1.40 -2.92
N ARG A 78 -10.74 -0.81 -3.75
CA ARG A 78 -12.01 -1.42 -4.17
C ARG A 78 -11.78 -2.74 -4.90
N LEU A 79 -10.86 -2.76 -5.87
CA LEU A 79 -10.53 -3.93 -6.66
C LEU A 79 -9.86 -5.01 -5.80
N ALA A 80 -8.91 -4.64 -4.94
CA ALA A 80 -8.29 -5.58 -4.00
C ALA A 80 -9.34 -6.26 -3.11
N LYS A 81 -10.27 -5.49 -2.52
CA LYS A 81 -11.37 -6.05 -1.72
C LYS A 81 -12.28 -6.96 -2.55
N LEU A 82 -12.56 -6.60 -3.80
CA LEU A 82 -13.39 -7.40 -4.70
C LEU A 82 -12.75 -8.75 -5.01
N PHE A 83 -11.49 -8.74 -5.45
CA PHE A 83 -10.76 -9.97 -5.79
C PHE A 83 -10.56 -10.86 -4.57
N TYR A 84 -10.13 -10.29 -3.43
CA TYR A 84 -10.02 -11.04 -2.19
C TYR A 84 -11.33 -11.72 -1.80
N ARG A 85 -12.47 -11.00 -1.83
CA ARG A 85 -13.79 -11.57 -1.49
C ARG A 85 -14.19 -12.67 -2.45
N LYS A 86 -13.97 -12.48 -3.76
CA LYS A 86 -14.28 -13.50 -4.77
C LYS A 86 -13.46 -14.78 -4.53
N SER A 87 -12.16 -14.63 -4.35
CA SER A 87 -11.25 -15.76 -4.09
C SER A 87 -11.57 -16.45 -2.76
N LEU A 88 -11.90 -15.69 -1.72
CA LEU A 88 -12.31 -16.21 -0.43
C LEU A 88 -13.62 -17.02 -0.54
N LEU A 89 -14.63 -16.51 -1.24
CA LEU A 89 -15.89 -17.22 -1.46
C LEU A 89 -15.70 -18.51 -2.25
N ALA A 90 -14.89 -18.47 -3.32
CA ALA A 90 -14.56 -19.67 -4.09
C ALA A 90 -13.90 -20.74 -3.20
N HIS A 91 -12.97 -20.34 -2.33
CA HIS A 91 -12.32 -21.24 -1.39
C HIS A 91 -13.29 -21.80 -0.33
N ILE A 92 -14.22 -20.99 0.17
CA ILE A 92 -15.26 -21.45 1.10
C ILE A 92 -16.12 -22.53 0.44
N LEU A 93 -16.55 -22.30 -0.80
CA LEU A 93 -17.38 -23.24 -1.56
C LEU A 93 -16.66 -24.54 -1.92
N SER A 94 -15.33 -24.50 -2.09
CA SER A 94 -14.52 -25.70 -2.34
C SER A 94 -14.12 -26.46 -1.07
N SER A 95 -14.41 -25.92 0.12
CA SER A 95 -14.01 -26.52 1.38
C SER A 95 -15.02 -27.58 1.83
N ASN A 96 -14.52 -28.68 2.40
CA ASN A 96 -15.35 -29.69 3.08
C ASN A 96 -15.65 -29.31 4.55
N GLU A 97 -15.21 -28.13 5.00
CA GLU A 97 -15.48 -27.62 6.34
C GLU A 97 -16.93 -27.13 6.46
N ASN A 98 -17.72 -27.77 7.33
CA ASN A 98 -19.14 -27.44 7.53
C ASN A 98 -19.35 -26.11 8.27
N SER A 99 -18.32 -25.58 8.92
CA SER A 99 -18.37 -24.31 9.67
C SER A 99 -17.51 -23.23 9.00
N ILE A 100 -18.17 -22.22 8.44
CA ILE A 100 -17.51 -21.03 7.88
C ILE A 100 -16.61 -20.36 8.93
N VAL A 101 -17.04 -20.35 10.20
CA VAL A 101 -16.27 -19.73 11.30
C VAL A 101 -14.95 -20.44 11.52
N THR A 102 -14.92 -21.77 11.50
CA THR A 102 -13.69 -22.55 11.67
C THR A 102 -12.74 -22.29 10.50
N LEU A 103 -13.26 -22.29 9.27
CA LEU A 103 -12.47 -22.04 8.06
C LEU A 103 -11.86 -20.63 8.03
N LEU A 104 -12.59 -19.61 8.49
CA LEU A 104 -12.06 -18.24 8.52
C LEU A 104 -10.98 -18.07 9.59
N LYS A 105 -11.05 -18.81 10.70
CA LYS A 105 -10.04 -18.77 11.78
C LYS A 105 -8.69 -19.35 11.36
N THR A 106 -8.64 -20.24 10.37
CA THR A 106 -7.37 -20.79 9.88
C THR A 106 -6.61 -19.81 8.99
N ARG A 107 -7.24 -18.71 8.56
CA ARG A 107 -6.60 -17.75 7.67
C ARG A 107 -5.81 -16.68 8.41
N ASN A 108 -4.65 -16.40 7.86
CA ASN A 108 -3.79 -15.30 8.28
C ASN A 108 -3.58 -14.30 7.14
N LEU A 109 -2.79 -13.25 7.40
CA LEU A 109 -2.51 -12.19 6.44
C LEU A 109 -1.78 -12.69 5.18
N LYS A 110 -0.88 -13.67 5.30
CA LYS A 110 -0.19 -14.26 4.14
C LYS A 110 -1.20 -14.91 3.19
N ASP A 111 -2.17 -15.65 3.73
CA ASP A 111 -3.19 -16.29 2.92
C ASP A 111 -4.08 -15.26 2.21
N ALA A 112 -4.35 -14.13 2.86
CA ALA A 112 -5.12 -13.05 2.26
C ALA A 112 -4.37 -12.38 1.10
N VAL A 113 -3.05 -12.18 1.25
CA VAL A 113 -2.19 -11.66 0.18
C VAL A 113 -2.10 -12.64 -1.00
N CYS A 114 -2.03 -13.95 -0.74
CA CYS A 114 -2.03 -14.96 -1.82
C CYS A 114 -3.36 -15.09 -2.57
N LEU A 115 -4.46 -14.50 -2.07
CA LEU A 115 -5.78 -14.50 -2.72
C LEU A 115 -6.05 -13.24 -3.55
N LEU A 116 -5.22 -12.21 -3.42
CA LEU A 116 -5.26 -10.99 -4.23
C LEU A 116 -4.65 -11.24 -5.61
#